data_AF-A0A0J8S7D3-F1
#
_entry.id   AF-A0A0J8S7D3-F1
#
_cell.length_a   1.000
_cell.length_b   1.000
_cell.length_c   1.000
_cell.angle_alpha   90.00
_cell.angle_beta   90.00
_cell.angle_gamma   90.00
#
_symmetry.space_group_name_H-M   'P 1'
#
loop_
_entity.id
_entity.type
_entity.pdbx_description
1 polymer ?
#
loop_
_entity_poly.entity_id
_entity_poly.type
_entity_poly.pdbx_seq_one_letter_code
_entity_poly.pdbx_strand_id
1 'polypeptide(L)'
;MKPTEFLGEKEDLASQIGFELRNVAVRVRTARPKATRAAESLVLVENRAALFPITPASGVAILEATAWVAGEFSEYLFTPEQVLSSLIHPSNLALPSRVLSSYLQTIPKIFVRITSHHVWSAAKQSEISTLLANVIIFLDKLSSHPDLDVQERALEFLELFHITAEAISTADPGGDEGPLLLYSAIPRLFSGLDLNPVAADAQRKSSRLLWSE
;
A
#
# COMPACT_ATOMS: atom_id res chain seq x y z
N MET A 1 -10.33 -20.05 -44.78
CA MET A 1 -10.60 -18.77 -44.09
C MET A 1 -10.97 -19.11 -42.65
N LYS A 2 -10.03 -18.90 -41.70
CA LYS A 2 -10.24 -19.16 -40.27
C LYS A 2 -11.05 -17.98 -39.68
N PRO A 3 -12.03 -18.22 -38.80
CA PRO A 3 -12.56 -17.18 -37.94
C PRO A 3 -11.48 -16.87 -36.89
N THR A 4 -11.03 -15.63 -36.85
CA THR A 4 -10.24 -15.05 -35.76
C THR A 4 -11.17 -14.87 -34.56
N GLU A 5 -11.14 -15.81 -33.62
CA GLU A 5 -11.65 -15.61 -32.28
C GLU A 5 -10.79 -14.58 -31.55
N PHE A 6 -11.26 -13.33 -31.52
CA PHE A 6 -10.82 -12.36 -30.53
C PHE A 6 -11.44 -12.75 -29.18
N LEU A 7 -10.82 -13.69 -28.48
CA LEU A 7 -11.02 -13.86 -27.04
C LEU A 7 -10.30 -12.70 -26.34
N GLY A 8 -10.95 -11.53 -26.32
CA GLY A 8 -10.65 -10.53 -25.31
C GLY A 8 -11.05 -11.13 -23.97
N GLU A 9 -10.07 -11.40 -23.10
CA GLU A 9 -10.34 -11.78 -21.72
C GLU A 9 -11.35 -10.80 -21.13
N LYS A 10 -12.50 -11.32 -20.71
CA LYS A 10 -13.53 -10.53 -20.06
C LYS A 10 -12.95 -10.10 -18.72
N GLU A 11 -12.42 -8.88 -18.65
CA GLU A 11 -11.79 -8.33 -17.46
C GLU A 11 -12.71 -8.52 -16.25
N ASP A 12 -12.20 -9.17 -15.20
CA ASP A 12 -12.98 -9.57 -14.03
C ASP A 12 -13.63 -8.35 -13.36
N LEU A 13 -14.88 -8.51 -12.89
CA LEU A 13 -15.68 -7.42 -12.33
C LEU A 13 -14.99 -6.76 -11.14
N ALA A 14 -14.29 -7.54 -10.31
CA ALA A 14 -13.55 -7.03 -9.17
C ALA A 14 -12.39 -6.11 -9.59
N SER A 15 -11.70 -6.45 -10.69
CA SER A 15 -10.66 -5.60 -11.30
C SER A 15 -11.23 -4.26 -11.75
N GLN A 16 -12.39 -4.28 -12.42
CA GLN A 16 -13.06 -3.06 -12.88
C GLN A 16 -13.49 -2.16 -11.73
N ILE A 17 -14.05 -2.73 -10.67
CA ILE A 17 -14.44 -1.99 -9.46
C ILE A 17 -13.20 -1.37 -8.81
N GLY A 18 -12.12 -2.12 -8.66
CA GLY A 18 -10.86 -1.62 -8.10
C GLY A 18 -10.28 -0.48 -8.93
N PHE A 19 -10.26 -0.64 -10.25
CA PHE A 19 -9.79 0.38 -11.20
C PHE A 19 -10.60 1.67 -11.09
N GLU A 20 -11.94 1.59 -11.08
CA GLU A 20 -12.79 2.77 -10.97
C GLU A 20 -12.68 3.44 -9.59
N LEU A 21 -12.57 2.67 -8.51
CA LEU A 21 -12.32 3.21 -7.17
C LEU A 21 -11.03 4.05 -7.14
N ARG A 22 -9.94 3.49 -7.70
CA ARG A 22 -8.66 4.19 -7.81
C ARG A 22 -8.77 5.43 -8.71
N ASN A 23 -9.41 5.32 -9.86
CA ASN A 23 -9.59 6.44 -10.80
C ASN A 23 -10.30 7.62 -10.16
N VAL A 24 -11.40 7.36 -9.46
CA VAL A 24 -12.18 8.39 -8.75
C VAL A 24 -11.32 9.03 -7.66
N ALA A 25 -10.60 8.24 -6.86
CA ALA A 25 -9.74 8.75 -5.80
C ALA A 25 -8.61 9.67 -6.33
N VAL A 26 -8.01 9.31 -7.46
CA VAL A 26 -6.95 10.10 -8.11
C VAL A 26 -7.51 11.39 -8.71
N ARG A 27 -8.59 11.31 -9.47
CA ARG A 27 -9.11 12.44 -10.27
C ARG A 27 -9.98 13.41 -9.48
N VAL A 28 -10.64 12.95 -8.42
CA VAL A 28 -11.63 13.74 -7.68
C VAL A 28 -11.19 13.88 -6.23
N ARG A 29 -10.50 14.99 -5.92
CA ARG A 29 -9.96 15.26 -4.56
C ARG A 29 -11.03 15.15 -3.47
N THR A 30 -12.24 15.64 -3.71
CA THR A 30 -13.36 15.58 -2.76
C THR A 30 -13.91 14.17 -2.54
N ALA A 31 -13.61 13.22 -3.43
CA ALA A 31 -14.02 11.83 -3.29
C ALA A 31 -13.01 11.00 -2.47
N ARG A 32 -11.76 11.46 -2.31
CA ARG A 32 -10.69 10.73 -1.60
C ARG A 32 -11.12 10.19 -0.24
N PRO A 33 -11.76 10.97 0.68
CA PRO A 33 -12.15 10.43 1.97
C PRO A 33 -13.08 9.21 1.86
N LYS A 34 -14.09 9.29 0.99
CA LYS A 34 -15.05 8.19 0.79
C LYS A 34 -14.42 7.00 0.08
N ALA A 35 -13.57 7.26 -0.93
CA ALA A 35 -12.87 6.22 -1.67
C ALA A 35 -11.89 5.45 -0.76
N THR A 36 -11.13 6.17 0.08
CA THR A 36 -10.25 5.55 1.08
C THR A 36 -11.02 4.70 2.07
N ARG A 37 -12.18 5.17 2.55
CA ARG A 37 -13.03 4.38 3.47
C ARG A 37 -13.58 3.10 2.85
N ALA A 38 -13.94 3.16 1.57
CA ALA A 38 -14.34 1.96 0.82
C ALA A 38 -13.13 1.01 0.67
N ALA A 39 -11.96 1.53 0.30
CA ALA A 39 -10.73 0.75 0.16
C ALA A 39 -10.30 0.08 1.48
N GLU A 40 -10.38 0.81 2.60
CA GLU A 40 -10.17 0.30 3.96
C GLU A 40 -11.05 -0.91 4.20
N SER A 41 -12.37 -0.80 4.00
CA SER A 41 -13.30 -1.92 4.24
C SER A 41 -12.99 -3.15 3.38
N LEU A 42 -12.53 -2.95 2.14
CA LEU A 42 -12.24 -4.02 1.19
C LEU A 42 -10.89 -4.72 1.43
N VAL A 43 -9.91 -4.04 2.04
CA VAL A 43 -8.58 -4.60 2.29
C VAL A 43 -8.51 -5.41 3.58
N LEU A 44 -9.41 -5.16 4.54
CA LEU A 44 -9.45 -5.85 5.82
C LEU A 44 -9.64 -7.36 5.64
N VAL A 45 -8.75 -8.14 6.26
CA VAL A 45 -8.74 -9.61 6.14
C VAL A 45 -10.02 -10.23 6.70
N GLU A 46 -10.56 -9.68 7.79
CA GLU A 46 -11.80 -10.13 8.42
C GLU A 46 -13.02 -10.05 7.49
N ASN A 47 -13.03 -9.09 6.57
CA ASN A 47 -14.14 -8.90 5.64
C ASN A 47 -14.07 -9.82 4.42
N ARG A 48 -12.93 -10.47 4.17
CA ARG A 48 -12.71 -11.24 2.93
C ARG A 48 -13.68 -12.38 2.75
N ALA A 49 -14.00 -13.11 3.82
CA ALA A 49 -14.93 -14.24 3.73
C ALA A 49 -16.36 -13.78 3.35
N ALA A 50 -16.78 -12.61 3.85
CA ALA A 50 -18.09 -12.04 3.54
C ALA A 50 -18.13 -11.39 2.15
N LEU A 51 -17.04 -10.75 1.74
CA LEU A 51 -16.95 -10.01 0.47
C LEU A 51 -16.60 -10.90 -0.73
N PHE A 52 -15.89 -12.00 -0.52
CA PHE A 52 -15.42 -12.91 -1.58
C PHE A 52 -15.83 -14.38 -1.36
N PRO A 53 -17.13 -14.69 -1.14
CA PRO A 53 -17.58 -16.01 -0.71
C PRO A 53 -17.51 -17.11 -1.79
N ILE A 54 -17.53 -16.75 -3.08
CA ILE A 54 -17.80 -17.71 -4.17
C ILE A 54 -16.53 -18.09 -4.94
N THR A 55 -15.53 -17.21 -5.03
CA THR A 55 -14.22 -17.52 -5.62
C THR A 55 -13.12 -16.66 -4.99
N PRO A 56 -12.13 -17.25 -4.29
CA PRO A 56 -10.99 -16.52 -3.75
C PRO A 56 -10.23 -15.74 -4.83
N ALA A 57 -10.21 -16.24 -6.08
CA ALA A 57 -9.49 -15.64 -7.19
C ALA A 57 -10.08 -14.31 -7.69
N SER A 58 -11.41 -14.13 -7.70
CA SER A 58 -12.04 -12.87 -8.17
C SER A 58 -11.82 -11.75 -7.16
N GLY A 59 -11.87 -12.06 -5.86
CA GLY A 59 -11.65 -11.09 -4.80
C GLY A 59 -10.21 -10.58 -4.68
N VAL A 60 -9.24 -11.26 -5.28
CA VAL A 60 -7.83 -10.87 -5.17
C VAL A 60 -7.52 -9.66 -6.04
N ALA A 61 -8.17 -9.52 -7.19
CA ALA A 61 -7.86 -8.44 -8.14
C ALA A 61 -8.19 -7.04 -7.60
N ILE A 62 -9.22 -6.94 -6.74
CA ILE A 62 -9.57 -5.65 -6.11
C ILE A 62 -8.55 -5.23 -5.04
N LEU A 63 -7.85 -6.19 -4.41
CA LEU A 63 -6.91 -5.93 -3.31
C LEU A 63 -5.72 -5.07 -3.74
N GLU A 64 -5.26 -5.22 -4.98
CA GLU A 64 -4.20 -4.39 -5.54
C GLU A 64 -4.59 -2.91 -5.50
N ALA A 65 -5.77 -2.59 -6.03
CA ALA A 65 -6.26 -1.22 -6.13
C ALA A 65 -6.65 -0.64 -4.77
N THR A 66 -7.26 -1.44 -3.90
CA THR A 66 -7.69 -0.96 -2.57
C THR A 66 -6.52 -0.73 -1.64
N ALA A 67 -5.51 -1.62 -1.62
CA ALA A 67 -4.29 -1.37 -0.88
C ALA A 67 -3.58 -0.10 -1.37
N TRP A 68 -3.50 0.08 -2.69
CA TRP A 68 -2.92 1.28 -3.27
C TRP A 68 -3.65 2.55 -2.82
N VAL A 69 -4.98 2.58 -2.86
CA VAL A 69 -5.80 3.73 -2.41
C VAL A 69 -5.60 3.96 -0.91
N ALA A 70 -5.57 2.90 -0.10
CA ALA A 70 -5.35 3.01 1.34
C ALA A 70 -3.97 3.60 1.66
N GLY A 71 -2.93 3.21 0.93
CA GLY A 71 -1.58 3.74 1.10
C GLY A 71 -1.44 5.19 0.64
N GLU A 72 -1.97 5.51 -0.53
CA GLU A 72 -1.83 6.83 -1.15
C GLU A 72 -2.59 7.92 -0.39
N PHE A 73 -3.75 7.57 0.14
CA PHE A 73 -4.66 8.49 0.82
C PHE A 73 -4.83 8.10 2.29
N SER A 74 -3.75 7.64 2.91
CA SER A 74 -3.71 7.08 4.27
C SER A 74 -4.14 8.09 5.34
N GLU A 75 -4.08 9.39 5.05
CA GLU A 75 -4.59 10.44 5.94
C GLU A 75 -6.09 10.33 6.20
N TYR A 76 -6.86 9.68 5.32
CA TYR A 76 -8.31 9.49 5.46
C TYR A 76 -8.72 8.13 6.06
N LEU A 77 -7.76 7.27 6.42
CA LEU A 77 -8.06 5.99 7.08
C LEU A 77 -8.70 6.21 8.44
N PHE A 78 -9.61 5.31 8.82
CA PHE A 78 -10.20 5.30 10.15
C PHE A 78 -9.35 4.50 11.13
N THR A 79 -8.90 3.33 10.69
CA THR A 79 -8.25 2.33 11.51
C THR A 79 -6.96 1.89 10.83
N PRO A 80 -5.97 2.80 10.67
CA PRO A 80 -4.74 2.51 9.95
C PRO A 80 -3.97 1.31 10.55
N GLU A 81 -4.05 1.07 11.86
CA GLU A 81 -3.47 -0.08 12.54
C GLU A 81 -4.12 -1.40 12.10
N GLN A 82 -5.45 -1.42 11.92
CA GLN A 82 -6.17 -2.60 11.44
C GLN A 82 -5.88 -2.87 9.97
N VAL A 83 -5.73 -1.81 9.17
CA VAL A 83 -5.30 -1.91 7.77
C VAL A 83 -3.91 -2.51 7.69
N LEU A 84 -2.93 -1.98 8.45
CA LEU A 84 -1.58 -2.51 8.44
C LEU A 84 -1.56 -3.98 8.89
N SER A 85 -2.27 -4.31 9.97
CA SER A 85 -2.42 -5.69 10.46
C SER A 85 -3.02 -6.62 9.40
N SER A 86 -3.99 -6.12 8.62
CA SER A 86 -4.60 -6.87 7.52
C SER A 86 -3.66 -7.04 6.33
N LEU A 87 -2.81 -6.07 6.00
CA LEU A 87 -1.82 -6.15 4.92
C LEU A 87 -0.72 -7.18 5.24
N ILE A 88 -0.24 -7.21 6.48
CA ILE A 88 0.84 -8.12 6.92
C ILE A 88 0.33 -9.47 7.46
N HIS A 89 -0.97 -9.73 7.35
CA HIS A 89 -1.54 -10.98 7.82
C HIS A 89 -0.90 -12.18 7.08
N PRO A 90 -0.50 -13.27 7.78
CA PRO A 90 0.23 -14.39 7.16
C PRO A 90 -0.47 -15.05 5.97
N SER A 91 -1.80 -15.00 5.91
CA SER A 91 -2.56 -15.53 4.75
C SER A 91 -2.29 -14.78 3.44
N ASN A 92 -1.67 -13.61 3.48
CA ASN A 92 -1.35 -12.81 2.30
C ASN A 92 -0.08 -13.26 1.59
N LEU A 93 0.77 -14.08 2.21
CA LEU A 93 2.02 -14.54 1.62
C LEU A 93 1.81 -15.34 0.32
N ALA A 94 0.61 -15.88 0.10
CA ALA A 94 0.24 -16.63 -1.09
C ALA A 94 -0.51 -15.78 -2.14
N LEU A 95 -0.61 -14.45 -1.95
CA LEU A 95 -1.22 -13.57 -2.94
C LEU A 95 -0.36 -13.46 -4.21
N PRO A 96 -0.95 -13.18 -5.39
CA PRO A 96 -0.19 -12.94 -6.61
C PRO A 96 0.83 -11.81 -6.47
N SER A 97 1.98 -11.91 -7.16
CA SER A 97 3.08 -10.93 -7.11
C SER A 97 2.61 -9.50 -7.32
N ARG A 98 1.64 -9.30 -8.22
CA ARG A 98 1.06 -7.98 -8.52
C ARG A 98 0.38 -7.35 -7.30
N VAL A 99 -0.35 -8.14 -6.51
CA VAL A 99 -1.00 -7.67 -5.28
C VAL A 99 0.04 -7.43 -4.19
N LEU A 100 1.00 -8.34 -4.03
CA LEU A 100 2.10 -8.22 -3.07
C LEU A 100 2.93 -6.96 -3.32
N SER A 101 3.21 -6.63 -4.58
CA SER A 101 3.92 -5.40 -4.95
C SER A 101 3.18 -4.14 -4.47
N SER A 102 1.85 -4.11 -4.62
CA SER A 102 1.01 -3.02 -4.08
C SER A 102 1.05 -2.97 -2.55
N TYR A 103 1.00 -4.13 -1.88
CA TYR A 103 1.07 -4.22 -0.43
C TYR A 103 2.43 -3.74 0.09
N LEU A 104 3.53 -4.18 -0.51
CA LEU A 104 4.90 -3.78 -0.17
C LEU A 104 5.06 -2.27 -0.22
N GLN A 105 4.54 -1.60 -1.26
CA GLN A 105 4.57 -0.14 -1.37
C GLN A 105 3.64 0.56 -0.35
N THR A 106 2.57 -0.10 0.07
CA THR A 106 1.53 0.45 0.96
C THR A 106 1.95 0.38 2.43
N ILE A 107 2.52 -0.74 2.86
CA ILE A 107 2.96 -1.00 4.24
C ILE A 107 3.73 0.18 4.86
N PRO A 108 4.81 0.72 4.24
CA PRO A 108 5.56 1.81 4.84
C PRO A 108 4.80 3.13 4.88
N LYS A 109 3.88 3.38 3.93
CA LYS A 109 3.00 4.56 3.97
C LYS A 109 2.05 4.49 5.16
N ILE A 110 1.44 3.33 5.40
CA ILE A 110 0.54 3.13 6.56
C ILE A 110 1.33 3.19 7.87
N PHE A 111 2.54 2.62 7.91
CA PHE A 111 3.41 2.72 9.07
C PHE A 111 3.69 4.19 9.44
N VAL A 112 4.09 5.01 8.47
CA VAL A 112 4.28 6.46 8.65
C VAL A 112 3.00 7.15 9.16
N ARG A 113 1.84 6.77 8.62
CA ARG A 113 0.55 7.31 9.06
C ARG A 113 0.27 7.01 10.54
N ILE A 114 0.59 5.81 11.02
CA ILE A 114 0.39 5.41 12.42
C ILE A 114 1.37 6.13 13.36
N THR A 115 2.59 6.40 12.91
CA THR A 115 3.65 6.94 13.77
C THR A 115 3.69 8.47 13.82
N SER A 116 3.12 9.16 12.84
CA SER A 116 3.23 10.62 12.65
C SER A 116 2.46 11.51 13.62
N HIS A 117 1.57 10.97 14.47
CA HIS A 117 0.63 11.78 15.27
C HIS A 117 0.75 11.63 16.80
N HIS A 118 1.87 11.11 17.30
CA HIS A 118 2.01 10.81 18.72
C HIS A 118 3.24 11.45 19.34
N VAL A 119 3.05 11.99 20.55
CA VAL A 119 4.13 12.42 21.43
C VAL A 119 4.95 11.19 21.82
N TRP A 120 6.27 11.33 21.78
CA TRP A 120 7.18 10.25 22.14
C TRP A 120 7.03 9.89 23.63
N SER A 121 7.10 8.60 23.94
CA SER A 121 7.04 8.06 25.29
C SER A 121 7.45 6.59 25.29
N ALA A 122 7.81 6.04 26.44
CA ALA A 122 8.05 4.61 26.60
C ALA A 122 6.89 3.73 26.11
N ALA A 123 5.64 4.15 26.34
CA ALA A 123 4.47 3.44 25.84
C ALA A 123 4.42 3.43 24.31
N LYS A 124 4.67 4.59 23.68
CA LYS A 124 4.67 4.70 22.21
C LYS A 124 5.83 3.94 21.58
N GLN A 125 7.02 3.99 22.19
CA GLN A 125 8.17 3.19 21.76
C GLN A 125 7.85 1.69 21.76
N SER A 126 7.22 1.18 22.83
CA SER A 126 6.80 -0.21 22.91
C SER A 126 5.78 -0.57 21.82
N GLU A 127 4.77 0.26 21.61
CA GLU A 127 3.72 0.06 20.60
C GLU A 127 4.32 0.00 19.18
N ILE A 128 5.17 0.97 18.83
CA ILE A 128 5.82 1.02 17.52
C ILE A 128 6.78 -0.15 17.35
N SER A 129 7.51 -0.54 18.40
CA SER A 129 8.42 -1.71 18.34
C SER A 129 7.66 -3.00 18.03
N THR A 130 6.49 -3.21 18.64
CA THR A 130 5.62 -4.36 18.34
C THR A 130 5.12 -4.31 16.89
N LEU A 131 4.66 -3.15 16.44
CA LEU A 131 4.19 -2.97 15.07
C LEU A 131 5.30 -3.30 14.06
N LEU A 132 6.49 -2.78 14.31
CA LEU A 132 7.67 -2.93 13.48
C LEU A 132 8.14 -4.38 13.42
N ALA A 133 8.14 -5.09 14.54
CA ALA A 133 8.46 -6.52 14.58
C ALA A 133 7.51 -7.34 13.69
N ASN A 134 6.21 -7.05 13.71
CA ASN A 134 5.24 -7.73 12.85
C ASN A 134 5.48 -7.45 11.36
N VAL A 135 5.81 -6.20 11.00
CA VAL A 135 6.17 -5.83 9.63
C VAL A 135 7.43 -6.56 9.18
N ILE A 136 8.48 -6.55 9.99
CA ILE A 136 9.75 -7.24 9.72
C ILE A 136 9.52 -8.73 9.48
N ILE A 137 8.76 -9.42 10.33
CA ILE A 137 8.44 -10.85 10.18
C ILE A 137 7.74 -11.14 8.84
N PHE A 138 6.86 -10.25 8.39
CA PHE A 138 6.16 -10.42 7.12
C PHE A 138 7.09 -10.20 5.91
N LEU A 139 7.90 -9.13 5.94
CA LEU A 139 8.85 -8.81 4.87
C LEU A 139 9.97 -9.84 4.75
N ASP A 140 10.47 -10.35 5.88
CA ASP A 140 11.47 -11.41 5.92
C ASP A 140 11.02 -12.66 5.16
N LYS A 141 9.74 -13.05 5.30
CA LYS A 141 9.18 -14.17 4.53
C LYS A 141 9.14 -13.87 3.04
N LEU A 142 8.86 -12.63 2.63
CA LEU A 142 8.85 -12.22 1.22
C LEU A 142 10.25 -12.01 0.64
N SER A 143 11.30 -11.91 1.46
CA SER A 143 12.70 -11.79 1.00
C SER A 143 13.24 -13.02 0.25
N SER A 144 12.48 -14.12 0.25
CA SER A 144 12.75 -15.36 -0.47
C SER A 144 11.68 -15.70 -1.53
N HIS A 145 10.83 -14.72 -1.88
CA HIS A 145 9.75 -14.90 -2.84
C HIS A 145 10.31 -15.21 -4.26
N PRO A 146 9.68 -16.10 -5.05
CA PRO A 146 10.18 -16.51 -6.37
C PRO A 146 10.11 -15.42 -7.44
N ASP A 147 9.27 -14.40 -7.23
CA ASP A 147 9.19 -13.20 -8.06
C ASP A 147 10.24 -12.19 -7.59
N LEU A 148 11.18 -11.86 -8.47
CA LEU A 148 12.33 -11.01 -8.15
C LEU A 148 11.92 -9.59 -7.75
N ASP A 149 10.89 -9.02 -8.39
CA ASP A 149 10.44 -7.65 -8.07
C ASP A 149 9.85 -7.59 -6.65
N VAL A 150 9.07 -8.60 -6.27
CA VAL A 150 8.56 -8.74 -4.89
C VAL A 150 9.71 -8.96 -3.91
N GLN A 151 10.65 -9.83 -4.27
CA GLN A 151 11.80 -10.17 -3.43
C GLN A 151 12.67 -8.96 -3.12
N GLU A 152 13.13 -8.26 -4.15
CA GLU A 152 14.00 -7.09 -4.04
C GLU A 152 13.31 -5.99 -3.24
N ARG A 153 12.04 -5.70 -3.55
CA ARG A 153 11.29 -4.67 -2.82
C ARG A 153 11.04 -5.05 -1.36
N ALA A 154 10.83 -6.33 -1.06
CA ALA A 154 10.73 -6.81 0.31
C ALA A 154 12.06 -6.63 1.06
N LEU A 155 13.19 -6.95 0.43
CA LEU A 155 14.53 -6.76 1.00
C LEU A 155 14.85 -5.27 1.27
N GLU A 156 14.56 -4.39 0.32
CA GLU A 156 14.75 -2.94 0.46
C GLU A 156 13.99 -2.38 1.67
N PHE A 157 12.70 -2.72 1.79
CA PHE A 157 11.91 -2.27 2.93
C PHE A 157 12.27 -2.97 4.23
N LEU A 158 12.67 -4.24 4.19
CA LEU A 158 13.14 -4.97 5.36
C LEU A 158 14.36 -4.27 5.98
N GLU A 159 15.33 -3.88 5.15
CA GLU A 159 16.51 -3.14 5.61
C GLU A 159 16.13 -1.77 6.19
N LEU A 160 15.27 -1.02 5.51
CA LEU A 160 14.74 0.25 6.03
C LEU A 160 14.12 0.07 7.42
N PHE A 161 13.33 -0.99 7.62
CA PHE A 161 12.67 -1.25 8.90
C PHE A 161 13.62 -1.79 9.98
N HIS A 162 14.69 -2.51 9.64
CA HIS A 162 15.75 -2.85 10.59
C HIS A 162 16.47 -1.61 11.11
N ILE A 163 16.85 -0.69 10.22
CA ILE A 163 17.48 0.59 10.61
C ILE A 163 16.50 1.40 11.48
N THR A 164 15.21 1.37 11.15
CA THR A 164 14.15 1.99 11.97
C THR A 164 14.07 1.37 13.36
N ALA A 165 14.19 0.05 13.47
CA ALA A 165 14.12 -0.67 14.74
C ALA A 165 15.31 -0.33 15.64
N GLU A 166 16.50 -0.24 15.05
CA GLU A 166 17.71 0.19 15.75
C GLU A 166 17.60 1.63 16.26
N ALA A 167 17.10 2.55 15.44
CA ALA A 167 16.88 3.93 15.86
C ALA A 167 15.86 4.04 17.01
N ILE A 168 14.82 3.19 17.00
CA ILE A 168 13.81 3.14 18.06
C ILE A 168 14.37 2.53 19.35
N SER A 169 15.20 1.49 19.27
CA SER A 169 15.75 0.82 20.46
C SER A 169 16.81 1.66 21.18
N THR A 170 17.49 2.54 20.45
CA THR A 170 18.51 3.45 20.98
C THR A 170 17.96 4.79 21.45
N ALA A 171 16.71 5.13 21.10
CA ALA A 171 16.06 6.35 21.54
C ALA A 171 15.70 6.29 23.04
N ASP A 172 15.92 7.41 23.73
CA ASP A 172 15.58 7.56 25.15
C ASP A 172 14.04 7.50 25.34
N PRO A 173 13.51 6.49 26.06
CA PRO A 173 12.08 6.38 26.33
C PRO A 173 11.53 7.54 27.19
N GLY A 174 12.41 8.22 27.93
CA GLY A 174 12.08 9.35 28.81
C GLY A 174 12.31 10.72 28.19
N GLY A 175 12.79 10.79 26.95
CA GLY A 175 12.97 12.04 26.22
C GLY A 175 11.65 12.60 25.66
N ASP A 176 11.61 13.92 25.45
CA ASP A 176 10.45 14.59 24.83
C ASP A 176 10.40 14.41 23.30
N GLU A 177 11.49 13.96 22.69
CA GLU A 177 11.64 13.76 21.25
C GLU A 177 12.04 12.32 20.91
N GLY A 178 11.33 11.72 19.96
CA GLY A 178 11.69 10.40 19.46
C GLY A 178 12.66 10.46 18.27
N PRO A 179 13.06 9.30 17.73
CA PRO A 179 14.10 9.24 16.72
C PRO A 179 13.74 10.01 15.44
N LEU A 180 14.64 10.90 14.99
CA LEU A 180 14.44 11.70 13.78
C LEU A 180 14.18 10.84 12.54
N LEU A 181 14.75 9.64 12.48
CA LEU A 181 14.50 8.69 11.40
C LEU A 181 13.00 8.40 11.25
N LEU A 182 12.32 8.14 12.37
CA LEU A 182 10.90 7.80 12.43
C LEU A 182 10.01 9.00 12.07
N TYR A 183 10.30 10.18 12.62
CA TYR A 183 9.41 11.34 12.51
C TYR A 183 9.71 12.28 11.33
N SER A 184 10.89 12.18 10.72
CA SER A 184 11.31 13.11 9.66
C SER A 184 11.81 12.40 8.41
N ALA A 185 12.79 11.50 8.52
CA ALA A 185 13.44 10.95 7.34
C ALA A 185 12.54 9.97 6.59
N ILE A 186 11.93 9.00 7.27
CA ILE A 186 11.02 8.02 6.65
C ILE A 186 9.80 8.72 6.04
N PRO A 187 9.07 9.61 6.75
CA PRO A 187 7.94 10.33 6.14
C PRO A 187 8.32 11.11 4.88
N ARG A 188 9.54 11.65 4.80
CA ARG A 188 10.04 12.35 3.61
C ARG A 188 10.26 11.45 2.39
N LEU A 189 10.50 10.15 2.59
CA LEU A 189 10.58 9.19 1.49
C LEU A 189 9.22 8.96 0.81
N PHE A 190 8.12 9.22 1.52
CA PHE A 190 6.76 8.95 1.05
C PHE A 190 5.90 10.20 0.82
N SER A 191 6.43 11.40 1.10
CA SER A 191 5.74 12.68 0.89
C SER A 191 6.24 13.39 -0.38
N GLY A 192 5.38 14.22 -0.98
CA GLY A 192 5.72 15.04 -2.15
C GLY A 192 5.50 14.36 -3.52
N LEU A 193 4.98 13.14 -3.56
CA LEU A 193 4.53 12.46 -4.77
C LEU A 193 3.07 12.79 -5.08
N ASP A 194 2.67 14.05 -4.92
CA ASP A 194 1.31 14.49 -5.24
C ASP A 194 0.99 14.08 -6.69
N LEU A 195 0.06 13.15 -6.86
CA LEU A 195 -0.49 12.81 -8.17
C LEU A 195 -1.25 14.03 -8.66
N ASN A 196 -0.56 14.92 -9.33
CA ASN A 196 -1.20 15.95 -10.10
C ASN A 196 -1.82 15.23 -11.30
N PRO A 197 -3.16 15.17 -11.42
CA PRO A 197 -3.77 14.55 -12.59
C PRO A 197 -3.21 15.29 -13.80
N VAL A 198 -2.44 14.57 -14.62
CA VAL A 198 -1.91 15.12 -15.86
C VAL A 198 -3.11 15.63 -16.63
N ALA A 199 -3.21 16.96 -16.79
CA ALA A 199 -4.30 17.58 -17.52
C ALA A 199 -4.39 16.90 -18.89
N ALA A 200 -5.60 16.62 -19.38
CA ALA A 200 -5.82 15.88 -20.63
C ALA A 200 -5.04 16.45 -21.83
N ASP A 201 -4.64 17.72 -21.76
CA ASP A 201 -3.83 18.41 -22.78
C ASP A 201 -2.36 17.96 -22.83
N ALA A 202 -1.79 17.47 -21.73
CA ALA A 202 -0.42 16.93 -21.72
C ALA A 202 -0.33 15.52 -22.34
N GLN A 203 -1.40 14.73 -22.31
CA GLN A 203 -1.47 13.43 -23.00
C GLN A 203 -1.60 13.54 -24.53
N ARG A 204 -2.20 14.63 -25.04
CA ARG A 204 -2.26 14.89 -26.49
C ARG A 204 -0.94 15.35 -27.08
N LYS A 205 -0.02 15.87 -26.25
CA LYS A 205 1.27 16.41 -26.71
C LYS A 205 2.31 15.31 -26.94
N SER A 206 2.27 14.21 -26.19
CA SER A 206 3.15 13.04 -26.42
C SER A 206 2.76 12.24 -27.67
N SER A 207 1.46 12.22 -28.03
CA SER A 207 0.96 11.57 -29.24
C SER A 207 1.19 12.38 -30.53
N ARG A 208 1.49 13.68 -30.42
CA ARG A 208 1.77 14.55 -31.57
C ARG A 208 3.26 14.73 -31.87
N LEU A 209 4.16 14.24 -31.01
CA LEU A 209 5.61 14.31 -31.18
C LEU A 209 6.24 13.02 -31.75
N LEU A 210 5.42 12.00 -32.09
CA LEU A 210 5.88 10.75 -32.70
C LEU A 210 5.67 10.69 -34.24
N TRP A 211 5.25 11.79 -34.87
CA TRP A 211 5.03 11.89 -36.32
C TRP A 211 5.54 13.22 -36.88
N SER A 212 6.72 13.66 -36.47
CA SER A 212 7.38 14.82 -37.07
C SER A 212 8.90 14.67 -37.17
N GLU A 213 9.35 13.52 -37.66
CA GLU A 213 10.64 13.36 -38.33
C GLU A 213 10.45 12.60 -39.65
#